data_AF-A0A920HTK0-F1
#
_entry.id   AF-A0A920HTK0-F1
#
_cell.length_a   1.000
_cell.length_b   1.000
_cell.length_c   1.000
_cell.angle_alpha   90.00
_cell.angle_beta   90.00
_cell.angle_gamma   90.00
#
_symmetry.space_group_name_H-M   'P 1'
#
loop_
_entity.id
_entity.type
_entity.pdbx_description
1 polymer ?
#
loop_
_entity_poly.entity_id
_entity_poly.type
_entity_poly.pdbx_seq_one_letter_code
_entity_poly.pdbx_strand_id
1 'polypeptide(L)'
;MSKLIILRHGESEWNKLNLFTGWEDVNLTDQGKIEAKLAAFAIQNLKVDVNHAYTSALKRASKTLEIVLNVLKKDIPIISDQALNERNYGSLTGMNKDEARNKWGDEQVKLWRRSYDIAPENGESLEKYM
;
A
#
# COMPACT_ATOMS: atom_id res chain seq x y z
N MET A 1 3.27 5.23 27.71
CA MET A 1 3.94 4.43 26.66
C MET A 1 3.12 4.58 25.38
N SER A 2 3.74 5.02 24.30
CA SER A 2 3.05 5.21 23.01
C SER A 2 2.96 3.89 22.25
N LYS A 3 1.89 3.71 21.45
CA LYS A 3 1.71 2.54 20.58
C LYS A 3 1.61 3.02 19.13
N LEU A 4 2.28 2.33 18.22
CA LEU A 4 2.20 2.56 16.79
C LEU A 4 1.57 1.33 16.13
N ILE A 5 0.55 1.55 15.31
CA ILE A 5 -0.11 0.51 14.51
C ILE A 5 0.23 0.82 13.05
N ILE A 6 0.91 -0.10 12.37
CA ILE A 6 1.20 -0.01 10.95
C ILE A 6 0.29 -1.02 10.24
N LEU A 7 -0.49 -0.53 9.28
CA LEU A 7 -1.43 -1.35 8.52
C LEU A 7 -1.20 -1.12 7.03
N ARG A 8 -0.98 -2.22 6.30
CA ARG A 8 -0.97 -2.20 4.83
C ARG A 8 -2.41 -2.19 4.31
N HIS A 9 -2.65 -1.51 3.19
CA HIS A 9 -3.94 -1.54 2.51
C HIS A 9 -4.36 -2.97 2.14
N GLY A 10 -5.68 -3.22 2.05
CA GLY A 10 -6.21 -4.49 1.54
C GLY A 10 -5.96 -4.67 0.03
N GLU A 11 -6.31 -5.82 -0.52
CA GLU A 11 -6.15 -6.11 -1.95
C GLU A 11 -6.72 -5.00 -2.86
N SER A 12 -5.91 -4.52 -3.81
CA SER A 12 -6.34 -3.59 -4.85
C SER A 12 -6.68 -4.30 -6.17
N GLU A 13 -7.42 -3.62 -7.05
CA GLU A 13 -7.77 -4.12 -8.39
C GLU A 13 -6.51 -4.59 -9.17
N TRP A 14 -5.42 -3.82 -9.09
CA TRP A 14 -4.17 -4.17 -9.77
C TRP A 14 -3.35 -5.23 -9.04
N ASN A 15 -3.52 -5.39 -7.72
CA ASN A 15 -2.94 -6.56 -7.04
C ASN A 15 -3.58 -7.84 -7.56
N LYS A 16 -4.90 -7.85 -7.70
CA LYS A 16 -5.66 -8.99 -8.25
C LYS A 16 -5.29 -9.31 -9.69
N LEU A 17 -4.99 -8.29 -10.51
CA LEU A 17 -4.54 -8.44 -11.90
C LEU A 17 -3.03 -8.72 -12.03
N ASN A 18 -2.31 -8.85 -10.92
CA ASN A 18 -0.86 -9.05 -10.88
C ASN A 18 -0.06 -7.96 -11.62
N LEU A 19 -0.51 -6.71 -11.59
CA LEU A 19 0.17 -5.57 -12.21
C LEU A 19 1.12 -4.86 -11.24
N PHE A 20 2.14 -4.19 -11.77
CA PHE A 20 2.90 -3.19 -11.01
C PHE A 20 2.07 -1.91 -10.87
N THR A 21 1.86 -1.45 -9.63
CA THR A 21 0.97 -0.32 -9.36
C THR A 21 1.72 0.99 -9.14
N GLY A 22 2.71 1.01 -8.25
CA GLY A 22 3.41 2.25 -7.91
C GLY A 22 2.44 3.33 -7.44
N TRP A 23 2.54 4.52 -8.03
CA TRP A 23 1.69 5.67 -7.69
C TRP A 23 0.34 5.69 -8.40
N GLU A 24 0.03 4.67 -9.21
CA GLU A 24 -1.30 4.58 -9.82
C GLU A 24 -2.39 4.50 -8.74
N ASP A 25 -3.44 5.30 -8.91
CA ASP A 25 -4.46 5.53 -7.89
C ASP A 25 -5.68 4.61 -8.05
N VAL A 26 -5.44 3.32 -7.80
CA VAL A 26 -6.41 2.22 -7.99
C VAL A 26 -7.29 1.98 -6.76
N ASN A 27 -8.47 1.38 -6.98
CA ASN A 27 -9.40 1.06 -5.89
C ASN A 27 -9.05 -0.25 -5.18
N LEU A 28 -9.63 -0.41 -3.99
CA LEU A 28 -9.70 -1.71 -3.30
C LEU A 28 -10.72 -2.63 -4.00
N THR A 29 -10.41 -3.92 -4.06
CA THR A 29 -11.40 -4.93 -4.39
C THR A 29 -12.38 -5.12 -3.24
N ASP A 30 -13.49 -5.84 -3.47
CA ASP A 30 -14.39 -6.20 -2.37
C ASP A 30 -13.70 -7.08 -1.33
N GLN A 31 -12.75 -7.92 -1.77
CA GLN A 31 -11.88 -8.67 -0.88
C GLN A 31 -10.98 -7.74 -0.04
N GLY A 32 -10.37 -6.72 -0.64
CA GLY A 32 -9.57 -5.73 0.09
C GLY A 32 -10.39 -4.93 1.12
N LYS A 33 -11.67 -4.65 0.84
CA LYS A 33 -12.58 -4.04 1.81
C LYS A 33 -12.90 -4.98 2.98
N ILE A 34 -13.02 -6.29 2.73
CA ILE A 34 -13.21 -7.31 3.78
C ILE A 34 -11.95 -7.39 4.65
N GLU A 35 -10.76 -7.42 4.06
CA GLU A 35 -9.48 -7.42 4.77
C GLU A 35 -9.33 -6.21 5.68
N ALA A 36 -9.70 -5.01 5.21
CA ALA A 36 -9.72 -3.80 6.01
C ALA A 36 -10.64 -3.90 7.23
N LYS A 37 -11.83 -4.50 7.07
CA LYS A 37 -12.76 -4.75 8.20
C LYS A 37 -12.19 -5.75 9.19
N LEU A 38 -11.58 -6.84 8.71
CA LEU A 38 -10.94 -7.85 9.57
C LEU A 38 -9.79 -7.25 10.38
N ALA A 39 -8.96 -6.42 9.74
CA ALA A 39 -7.90 -5.68 10.42
C ALA A 39 -8.47 -4.75 11.50
N ALA A 40 -9.58 -4.07 11.22
CA ALA A 40 -10.25 -3.21 12.19
C ALA A 40 -10.73 -3.99 13.43
N PHE A 41 -11.34 -5.16 13.24
CA PHE A 41 -11.74 -6.04 14.36
C PHE A 41 -10.53 -6.53 15.17
N ALA A 42 -9.43 -6.87 14.50
CA ALA A 42 -8.19 -7.22 15.19
C ALA A 42 -7.68 -6.04 16.05
N ILE A 43 -7.72 -4.81 15.53
CA ILE A 43 -7.33 -3.60 16.28
C ILE A 43 -8.24 -3.38 17.50
N GLN A 44 -9.56 -3.57 17.39
CA GLN A 44 -10.47 -3.45 18.54
C GLN A 44 -10.07 -4.41 19.67
N ASN A 45 -9.69 -5.64 19.33
CA ASN A 45 -9.30 -6.65 20.31
C ASN A 45 -7.99 -6.32 21.06
N LEU A 46 -7.15 -5.44 20.50
CA LEU A 46 -5.94 -4.96 21.18
C LEU A 46 -6.24 -4.00 22.34
N LYS A 47 -7.49 -3.52 22.47
CA LYS A 47 -7.92 -2.56 23.50
C LYS A 47 -7.01 -1.32 23.53
N VAL A 48 -6.66 -0.84 22.34
CA VAL A 48 -5.86 0.37 22.12
C VAL A 48 -6.76 1.51 21.69
N ASP A 49 -6.54 2.68 22.26
CA ASP A 49 -7.18 3.89 21.78
C ASP A 49 -6.41 4.41 20.56
N VAL A 50 -7.15 4.71 19.48
CA VAL A 50 -6.61 5.27 18.25
C VAL A 50 -7.04 6.73 18.18
N ASN A 51 -6.06 7.62 18.30
CA ASN A 51 -6.27 9.06 18.50
C ASN A 51 -5.70 9.88 17.34
N HIS A 52 -4.78 9.28 16.55
CA HIS A 52 -4.14 9.89 15.40
C HIS A 52 -4.17 8.90 14.22
N ALA A 53 -4.42 9.41 13.02
CA ALA A 53 -4.56 8.61 11.82
C ALA A 53 -3.76 9.24 10.67
N TYR A 54 -2.90 8.44 10.05
CA TYR A 54 -2.06 8.83 8.94
C TYR A 54 -2.27 7.87 7.77
N THR A 55 -2.21 8.38 6.55
CA THR A 55 -2.30 7.57 5.34
C THR A 55 -1.49 8.18 4.20
N SER A 56 -1.25 7.40 3.16
CA SER A 56 -0.71 7.89 1.90
C SER A 56 -1.73 8.73 1.14
N ALA A 57 -1.28 9.47 0.12
CA ALA A 57 -2.17 10.17 -0.80
C ALA A 57 -3.00 9.25 -1.72
N LEU A 58 -2.77 7.93 -1.70
CA LEU A 58 -3.38 6.95 -2.60
C LEU A 58 -4.70 6.37 -2.02
N LYS A 59 -5.74 6.31 -2.86
CA LYS A 59 -7.12 5.88 -2.52
C LYS A 59 -7.18 4.54 -1.81
N ARG A 60 -6.37 3.56 -2.23
CA ARG A 60 -6.36 2.23 -1.60
C ARG A 60 -5.99 2.28 -0.12
N ALA A 61 -5.05 3.14 0.27
CA ALA A 61 -4.65 3.29 1.67
C ALA A 61 -5.66 4.14 2.44
N SER A 62 -6.07 5.28 1.88
CA SER A 62 -7.08 6.15 2.52
C SER A 62 -8.41 5.42 2.73
N LYS A 63 -8.89 4.64 1.74
CA LYS A 63 -10.10 3.83 1.86
C LYS A 63 -9.98 2.71 2.88
N THR A 64 -8.80 2.07 2.97
CA THR A 64 -8.54 1.09 4.02
C THR A 64 -8.67 1.73 5.40
N LEU A 65 -8.02 2.88 5.60
CA LEU A 65 -8.07 3.63 6.86
C LEU A 65 -9.49 4.08 7.20
N GLU A 66 -10.24 4.62 6.24
CA GLU A 66 -11.65 5.00 6.43
C GLU A 66 -12.49 3.82 6.91
N ILE A 67 -12.34 2.64 6.29
CA ILE A 67 -13.06 1.42 6.73
C ILE A 67 -12.69 1.07 8.17
N VAL A 68 -11.40 1.14 8.52
CA VAL A 68 -10.93 0.88 9.88
C VAL A 68 -11.56 1.84 10.87
N LEU A 69 -11.44 3.16 10.65
CA LEU A 69 -11.98 4.17 11.57
C LEU A 69 -13.51 4.06 11.73
N ASN A 70 -14.22 3.75 10.65
CA ASN A 70 -15.67 3.50 10.70
C ASN A 70 -16.02 2.31 11.62
N VAL A 71 -15.30 1.19 11.50
CA VAL A 71 -15.53 0.02 12.37
C VAL A 71 -15.15 0.34 13.82
N LEU A 72 -14.05 1.07 14.04
CA LEU A 72 -13.63 1.53 15.36
C LEU A 72 -14.56 2.60 15.95
N LYS A 73 -15.50 3.14 15.17
CA LYS A 73 -16.36 4.28 15.53
C LYS A 73 -15.54 5.49 16.00
N LYS A 74 -14.48 5.80 15.24
CA LYS A 74 -13.57 6.92 15.50
C LYS A 74 -13.81 8.02 14.48
N ASP A 75 -14.05 9.21 14.99
CA ASP A 75 -14.08 10.45 14.23
C ASP A 75 -12.85 11.27 14.62
N ILE A 76 -11.76 11.07 13.88
CA ILE A 76 -10.47 11.74 14.11
C ILE A 76 -9.93 12.28 12.78
N PRO A 77 -9.20 13.40 12.78
CA PRO A 77 -8.58 13.93 11.57
C PRO A 77 -7.64 12.91 10.92
N ILE A 78 -7.79 12.74 9.61
CA ILE A 78 -6.88 11.93 8.79
C ILE A 78 -5.82 12.86 8.19
N ILE A 79 -4.56 12.58 8.50
CA ILE A 79 -3.42 13.27 7.87
C ILE A 79 -2.97 12.43 6.68
N SER A 80 -3.04 13.01 5.49
CA SER A 80 -2.57 12.39 4.25
C SER A 80 -1.25 12.99 3.83
N ASP A 81 -0.25 12.15 3.54
CA ASP A 81 1.07 12.60 3.12
C ASP A 81 1.61 11.76 1.95
N GLN A 82 2.19 12.41 0.95
CA GLN A 82 2.80 11.74 -0.20
C GLN A 82 4.06 10.95 0.19
N ALA A 83 4.75 11.33 1.27
CA ALA A 83 5.89 10.58 1.80
C ALA A 83 5.51 9.15 2.24
N LEU A 84 4.22 8.86 2.42
CA LEU A 84 3.70 7.53 2.75
C LEU A 84 3.20 6.74 1.52
N ASN A 85 3.36 7.28 0.30
CA ASN A 85 2.98 6.58 -0.93
C ASN A 85 3.76 5.28 -1.12
N GLU A 86 3.28 4.40 -1.99
CA GLU A 86 4.05 3.24 -2.42
C GLU A 86 5.30 3.68 -3.21
N ARG A 87 6.34 2.85 -3.27
CA ARG A 87 7.50 3.13 -4.14
C ARG A 87 7.07 3.27 -5.61
N ASN A 88 7.55 4.30 -6.29
CA ASN A 88 7.25 4.47 -7.71
C ASN A 88 7.94 3.40 -8.58
N TYR A 89 7.16 2.67 -9.37
CA TYR A 89 7.67 1.61 -10.26
C TYR A 89 8.06 2.13 -11.67
N GLY A 90 7.93 3.43 -11.93
CA GLY A 90 8.38 4.06 -13.17
C GLY A 90 7.76 3.39 -14.39
N SER A 91 8.61 3.02 -15.35
CA SER A 91 8.23 2.36 -16.61
C SER A 91 7.56 0.99 -16.46
N LEU A 92 7.65 0.36 -15.28
CA LEU A 92 6.96 -0.91 -15.02
C LEU A 92 5.48 -0.71 -14.67
N THR A 93 5.05 0.50 -14.31
CA THR A 93 3.68 0.77 -13.88
C THR A 93 2.66 0.33 -14.95
N GLY A 94 1.66 -0.44 -14.55
CA GLY A 94 0.62 -1.00 -15.43
C GLY A 94 1.00 -2.32 -16.09
N MET A 95 2.27 -2.73 -16.04
CA MET A 95 2.72 -3.98 -16.63
C MET A 95 2.39 -5.17 -15.75
N ASN A 96 2.05 -6.30 -16.38
CA ASN A 96 1.89 -7.56 -15.65
C ASN A 96 3.25 -8.09 -15.17
N LYS A 97 3.31 -8.56 -13.93
CA LYS A 97 4.58 -9.03 -13.34
C LYS A 97 5.12 -10.27 -14.04
N ASP A 98 4.26 -11.14 -14.55
CA ASP A 98 4.69 -12.34 -15.29
C ASP A 98 5.21 -11.98 -16.67
N GLU A 99 4.58 -11.02 -17.35
CA GLU A 99 5.11 -10.45 -18.60
C GLU A 99 6.48 -9.80 -18.39
N ALA A 100 6.66 -9.06 -17.29
CA ALA A 100 7.95 -8.47 -16.96
C ALA A 100 9.01 -9.54 -16.69
N ARG A 101 8.67 -10.62 -15.98
CA ARG A 101 9.59 -11.75 -15.77
C ARG A 101 9.96 -12.44 -17.07
N ASN A 102 9.01 -12.63 -17.97
CA ASN A 102 9.27 -13.20 -19.29
C ASN A 102 10.17 -12.30 -20.15
N LYS A 103 10.04 -10.97 -20.02
CA LYS A 103 10.78 -10.01 -20.83
C LYS A 103 12.19 -9.70 -20.30
N TRP A 104 12.38 -9.59 -18.99
CA TRP A 104 13.67 -9.19 -18.38
C TRP A 104 14.29 -10.26 -17.47
N GLY A 105 13.58 -11.35 -17.19
CA GLY A 105 14.03 -12.40 -16.28
C GLY A 105 13.65 -12.15 -14.82
N ASP A 106 13.49 -13.24 -14.08
CA ASP A 106 13.12 -13.21 -12.65
C ASP A 106 14.12 -12.45 -11.79
N GLU A 107 15.42 -12.66 -12.02
CA GLU A 107 16.47 -12.01 -11.22
C GLU A 107 16.46 -10.48 -11.42
N GLN A 108 16.28 -9.99 -12.64
CA GLN A 108 16.19 -8.55 -12.92
C GLN A 108 14.94 -7.92 -12.28
N VAL A 109 13.79 -8.57 -12.45
CA VAL A 109 12.53 -8.10 -11.83
C VAL A 109 12.62 -8.11 -10.31
N LYS A 110 13.28 -9.12 -9.73
CA LYS A 110 13.53 -9.19 -8.28
C LYS A 110 14.48 -8.09 -7.83
N LEU A 111 15.51 -7.77 -8.60
CA LEU A 111 16.43 -6.66 -8.36
C LEU A 111 15.68 -5.33 -8.27
N TRP A 112 14.90 -4.97 -9.30
CA TRP A 112 14.07 -3.76 -9.28
C TRP A 112 13.07 -3.73 -8.12
N ARG A 113 12.58 -4.90 -7.69
CA ARG A 113 11.58 -5.00 -6.62
C ARG A 113 12.18 -4.97 -5.22
N ARG A 114 13.42 -5.38 -5.02
CA ARG A 114 13.98 -5.65 -3.68
C ARG A 114 15.31 -4.99 -3.41
N SER A 115 16.01 -4.47 -4.43
CA SER A 115 17.27 -3.78 -4.19
C SER A 115 17.05 -2.50 -3.39
N TYR A 116 18.08 -2.12 -2.65
CA TYR A 116 18.10 -0.88 -1.89
C TYR A 116 18.25 0.33 -2.83
N ASP A 117 19.17 0.26 -3.77
CA ASP A 117 19.67 1.35 -4.62
C ASP A 117 19.28 1.23 -6.10
N ILE A 118 18.85 0.05 -6.55
CA ILE A 118 18.53 -0.22 -7.96
C ILE A 118 17.02 -0.09 -8.20
N ALA A 119 16.66 0.80 -9.11
CA ALA A 119 15.28 1.10 -9.50
C ALA A 119 15.01 0.70 -10.97
N PRO A 120 13.74 0.46 -11.34
CA PRO A 120 13.36 0.45 -12.75
C PRO A 120 13.49 1.86 -13.36
N GLU A 121 13.54 1.95 -14.68
CA GLU A 121 13.66 3.23 -15.40
C GLU A 121 12.53 4.19 -15.01
N ASN A 122 12.87 5.45 -14.72
CA ASN A 122 11.95 6.48 -14.20
C ASN A 122 11.23 6.12 -12.88
N GLY A 123 11.68 5.08 -12.18
CA GLY A 123 11.16 4.68 -10.88
C GLY A 123 12.00 5.18 -9.71
N GLU A 124 11.66 4.68 -8.52
CA GLU A 124 12.37 4.97 -7.28
C GLU A 124 12.99 3.70 -6.71
N SER A 125 14.19 3.83 -6.12
CA SER A 125 14.82 2.80 -5.31
C SER A 125 14.29 2.88 -3.87
N LEU A 126 14.66 1.93 -3.00
CA LEU A 126 14.33 2.05 -1.57
C LEU A 126 15.14 3.15 -0.88
N GLU A 127 16.35 3.44 -1.35
CA GLU A 127 17.21 4.51 -0.83
C GLU A 127 16.57 5.88 -1.03
N LYS A 128 16.02 6.16 -2.21
CA LYS A 128 15.34 7.43 -2.48
C LYS A 128 13.98 7.54 -1.76
N TYR A 129 13.41 6.40 -1.40
CA TYR A 129 12.12 6.29 -0.73
C TYR A 129 12.19 6.49 0.79
N MET A 130 13.31 6.12 1.43
CA MET A 130 13.52 6.20 2.89
C MET A 130 14.26 7.47 3.30
#